data_AF-A0A6B3F3C1-F1
#
_entry.id   AF-A0A6B3F3C1-F1
#
_cell.length_a   1.000
_cell.length_b   1.000
_cell.length_c   1.000
_cell.angle_alpha   90.00
_cell.angle_beta   90.00
_cell.angle_gamma   90.00
#
_symmetry.space_group_name_H-M   'P 1'
#
loop_
_entity.id
_entity.type
_entity.pdbx_description
1 polymer ?
#
loop_
_entity_poly.entity_id
_entity_poly.type
_entity_poly.pdbx_seq_one_letter_code
_entity_poly.pdbx_strand_id
1 'polypeptide(L)'
;RIISADEDNHLAYCHEELLRLAGEGHGRVIQRVLHECARAENLIYRDVSLAVMDHIGRILGWSRPKAAVLASAIHAAYAWERAIGWRRMVTLT
;
A
#
# COMPACT_ATOMS: atom_id res chain seq x y z
N ARG A 1 13.98 2.12 -12.19
CA ARG A 1 15.08 2.27 -11.21
C ARG A 1 15.31 3.72 -10.82
N ILE A 2 15.36 4.67 -11.76
CA ILE A 2 15.54 6.10 -11.43
C ILE A 2 14.38 6.63 -10.57
N ILE A 3 13.13 6.33 -10.95
CA ILE A 3 11.93 6.79 -10.21
C ILE A 3 11.87 6.23 -8.79
N SER A 4 12.04 4.91 -8.63
CA SER A 4 12.01 4.27 -7.30
C SER A 4 13.11 4.80 -6.35
N ALA A 5 14.32 5.08 -6.85
CA ALA A 5 15.38 5.62 -6.01
C ALA A 5 15.14 7.08 -5.59
N ASP A 6 14.49 7.86 -6.45
CA ASP A 6 14.07 9.23 -6.15
C ASP A 6 12.95 9.26 -5.11
N GLU A 7 11.97 8.35 -5.25
CA GLU A 7 10.91 8.14 -4.26
C GLU A 7 11.46 7.73 -2.89
N ASP A 8 12.44 6.82 -2.83
CA ASP A 8 13.09 6.41 -1.58
C ASP A 8 13.77 7.61 -0.88
N ASN A 9 14.44 8.47 -1.64
CA ASN A 9 15.10 9.67 -1.11
C ASN A 9 14.08 10.69 -0.58
N HIS A 10 12.98 10.91 -1.31
CA HIS A 10 11.89 11.77 -0.85
C HIS A 10 11.22 11.25 0.42
N LEU A 11 11.02 9.92 0.53
CA LEU A 11 10.45 9.29 1.71
C LEU A 11 11.37 9.41 2.93
N ALA A 12 12.68 9.25 2.75
CA ALA A 12 13.66 9.42 3.83
C ALA A 12 13.64 10.84 4.40
N TYR A 13 13.67 11.86 3.53
CA TYR A 13 13.57 13.25 3.97
C TYR A 13 12.23 13.56 4.65
N CYS A 14 11.12 13.06 4.10
CA CYS A 14 9.80 13.20 4.71
C CYS A 14 9.74 12.58 6.12
N HIS A 15 10.36 11.41 6.32
CA HIS A 15 10.41 10.73 7.62
C HIS A 15 11.11 11.58 8.68
N GLU A 16 12.24 12.19 8.34
CA GLU A 16 12.98 13.08 9.25
C GLU A 16 12.13 14.28 9.70
N GLU A 17 11.40 14.91 8.79
CA GLU A 17 10.52 16.03 9.12
C GLU A 17 9.31 15.59 9.96
N LEU A 18 8.74 14.41 9.69
CA LEU A 18 7.66 13.86 10.50
C LEU A 18 8.12 13.55 11.93
N LEU A 19 9.35 13.05 12.12
CA LEU A 19 9.93 12.86 13.45
C LEU A 19 10.10 14.19 14.19
N ARG A 20 10.59 15.24 13.51
CA ARG A 20 10.69 16.58 14.08
C ARG A 20 9.33 17.11 14.55
N LEU A 21 8.32 17.05 13.69
CA LEU A 21 6.95 17.48 14.01
C LEU A 21 6.32 16.63 15.13
N ALA A 22 6.64 15.33 15.20
CA ALA A 22 6.20 14.47 16.30
C ALA A 22 6.81 14.91 17.63
N GLY A 23 8.11 15.27 17.65
CA GLY A 23 8.81 15.85 18.79
C GLY A 23 8.22 17.20 19.25
N GLU A 24 7.65 17.97 18.32
CA GLU A 24 6.91 19.21 18.59
C GLU A 24 5.46 18.97 19.09
N GLY A 25 5.02 17.71 19.20
CA GLY A 25 3.73 17.32 19.77
C GLY A 25 2.64 16.97 18.75
N HIS A 26 2.95 16.95 17.45
CA HIS A 26 1.97 16.64 16.39
C HIS A 26 1.74 15.14 16.15
N GLY A 27 2.32 14.25 16.96
CA GLY A 27 2.31 12.80 16.74
C GLY A 27 0.91 12.18 16.50
N ARG A 28 -0.14 12.63 17.21
CA ARG A 28 -1.51 12.11 17.01
C ARG A 28 -2.09 12.48 15.64
N VAL A 29 -1.81 13.68 15.15
CA VAL A 29 -2.25 14.13 13.82
C VAL A 29 -1.52 13.35 12.75
N ILE A 30 -0.20 13.21 12.91
CA ILE A 30 0.64 12.44 11.99
C ILE A 30 0.16 10.98 11.91
N GLN A 31 -0.09 10.32 13.05
CA GLN A 31 -0.63 8.96 13.10
C GLN A 31 -1.98 8.82 12.36
N ARG A 32 -2.87 9.80 12.49
CA ARG A 32 -4.16 9.79 11.78
C ARG A 32 -3.93 9.86 10.27
N VAL A 33 -3.11 10.80 9.82
CA VAL A 33 -2.84 11.00 8.39
C VAL A 33 -2.14 9.78 7.79
N LEU A 34 -1.13 9.21 8.48
CA LEU A 34 -0.45 7.99 8.04
C LEU A 34 -1.43 6.81 7.92
N HIS A 35 -2.37 6.67 8.84
CA HIS A 35 -3.44 5.67 8.73
C HIS A 35 -4.33 5.88 7.50
N GLU A 36 -4.72 7.11 7.23
CA GLU A 36 -5.56 7.45 6.08
C GLU A 36 -4.81 7.14 4.77
N CYS A 37 -3.54 7.54 4.67
CA CYS A 37 -2.67 7.21 3.54
C CYS A 37 -2.51 5.70 3.36
N ALA A 38 -2.11 4.97 4.41
CA ALA A 38 -1.92 3.51 4.35
C ALA A 38 -3.20 2.77 3.92
N ARG A 39 -4.38 3.26 4.31
CA ARG A 39 -5.65 2.69 3.88
C ARG A 39 -5.93 2.97 2.42
N ALA A 40 -5.72 4.21 1.97
CA ALA A 40 -5.92 4.59 0.57
C ALA A 40 -4.98 3.81 -0.35
N GLU A 41 -3.70 3.71 0.02
CA GLU A 41 -2.69 2.99 -0.74
C GLU A 41 -3.04 1.50 -0.87
N ASN A 42 -3.42 0.84 0.23
CA ASN A 42 -3.87 -0.55 0.19
C ASN A 42 -5.08 -0.78 -0.73
N LEU A 43 -6.04 0.17 -0.75
CA LEU A 43 -7.21 0.08 -1.63
C LEU A 43 -6.80 0.18 -3.11
N ILE A 44 -5.93 1.15 -3.42
CA ILE A 44 -5.43 1.36 -4.79
C ILE A 44 -4.65 0.14 -5.26
N TYR A 45 -3.74 -0.40 -4.44
CA TYR A 45 -2.99 -1.61 -4.79
C TYR A 45 -3.90 -2.80 -5.11
N ARG A 46 -4.95 -3.04 -4.32
CA ARG A 46 -5.93 -4.09 -4.59
C ARG A 46 -6.63 -3.87 -5.93
N ASP A 47 -7.16 -2.66 -6.14
CA ASP A 47 -8.00 -2.37 -7.31
C ASP A 47 -7.20 -2.41 -8.61
N VAL A 48 -5.99 -1.85 -8.59
CA VAL A 48 -5.03 -1.94 -9.70
C VAL A 48 -4.62 -3.39 -9.93
N SER A 49 -4.31 -4.17 -8.89
CA SER A 49 -3.92 -5.58 -9.04
C SER A 49 -5.04 -6.41 -9.68
N LEU A 50 -6.29 -6.22 -9.24
CA LEU A 50 -7.45 -6.91 -9.82
C LEU A 50 -7.66 -6.51 -11.29
N ALA A 51 -7.60 -5.21 -11.60
CA ALA A 51 -7.78 -4.70 -12.97
C ALA A 51 -6.69 -5.23 -13.92
N VAL A 52 -5.43 -5.22 -13.49
CA VAL A 52 -4.30 -5.76 -14.26
C VAL A 52 -4.47 -7.27 -14.44
N MET A 53 -4.78 -8.01 -13.37
CA MET A 53 -4.97 -9.46 -13.43
C MET A 53 -6.10 -9.86 -14.39
N ASP A 54 -7.22 -9.14 -14.35
CA ASP A 54 -8.37 -9.33 -15.23
C ASP A 54 -8.03 -9.02 -16.70
N HIS A 55 -7.31 -7.91 -16.95
CA HIS A 55 -6.84 -7.56 -18.28
C HIS A 55 -5.86 -8.58 -18.86
N ILE A 56 -4.86 -8.99 -18.09
CA ILE A 56 -3.87 -10.01 -18.48
C ILE A 56 -4.53 -11.37 -18.66
N GLY A 57 -5.46 -11.74 -17.79
CA GLY A 57 -6.21 -13.00 -17.89
C GLY A 57 -7.00 -13.10 -19.20
N ARG A 58 -7.59 -11.99 -19.67
CA ARG A 58 -8.23 -11.93 -21.00
C ARG A 58 -7.23 -12.09 -22.14
N ILE A 59 -6.10 -11.37 -22.10
CA ILE A 59 -5.07 -11.44 -23.14
C ILE A 59 -4.50 -12.87 -23.25
N LEU A 60 -4.27 -13.52 -22.11
CA LEU A 60 -3.67 -14.85 -22.05
C LEU A 60 -4.69 -16.00 -22.10
N GLY A 61 -5.98 -15.70 -22.27
CA GLY A 61 -7.04 -16.72 -22.39
C GLY A 61 -7.19 -17.62 -21.16
N TRP A 62 -7.02 -17.10 -19.95
CA TRP A 62 -7.14 -17.91 -18.74
C TRP A 62 -8.55 -18.47 -18.54
N SER A 63 -8.63 -19.70 -18.05
CA SER A 63 -9.90 -20.31 -17.65
C SER A 63 -10.50 -19.58 -16.43
N ARG A 64 -11.83 -19.55 -16.34
CA ARG A 64 -12.57 -18.90 -15.24
C ARG A 64 -12.10 -19.36 -13.84
N PRO A 65 -11.83 -20.66 -13.60
CA PRO A 65 -11.33 -21.10 -12.29
C PRO A 65 -9.96 -20.50 -11.94
N LYS A 66 -9.03 -20.43 -12.91
CA LYS A 66 -7.70 -19.85 -12.69
C LYS A 66 -7.80 -18.37 -12.33
N ALA A 67 -8.61 -17.61 -13.07
CA ALA A 67 -8.84 -16.20 -12.78
C ALA A 67 -9.45 -15.99 -11.39
N ALA A 68 -10.43 -16.83 -11.00
CA ALA A 68 -11.07 -16.75 -9.70
C ALA A 68 -10.09 -17.04 -8.54
N VAL A 69 -9.20 -18.02 -8.68
CA VAL A 69 -8.18 -18.34 -7.66
C VAL A 69 -7.18 -17.18 -7.50
N LEU A 70 -6.78 -16.53 -8.61
CA LEU A 70 -5.86 -15.40 -8.54
C LEU A 70 -6.52 -14.17 -7.91
N ALA A 71 -7.77 -13.88 -8.26
CA ALA A 71 -8.54 -12.82 -7.63
C ALA A 71 -8.73 -13.05 -6.12
N SER A 72 -9.04 -14.29 -5.71
CA SER A 72 -9.19 -14.62 -4.29
C SER A 72 -7.87 -14.47 -3.52
N ALA A 73 -6.73 -14.82 -4.14
CA ALA A 73 -5.41 -14.58 -3.56
C ALA A 73 -5.14 -13.08 -3.35
N ILE A 74 -5.50 -12.22 -4.31
CA ILE A 74 -5.38 -10.76 -4.17
C ILE A 74 -6.26 -10.24 -3.01
N HIS A 75 -7.49 -10.71 -2.91
CA HIS A 75 -8.37 -10.35 -1.79
C HIS A 75 -7.84 -10.83 -0.43
N ALA A 76 -7.26 -12.03 -0.38
CA ALA A 76 -6.65 -12.55 0.85
C ALA A 76 -5.44 -11.74 1.27
N ALA A 77 -4.56 -11.38 0.33
CA ALA A 77 -3.42 -10.50 0.58
C ALA A 77 -3.89 -9.12 1.09
N TYR A 78 -4.90 -8.53 0.45
CA TYR A 78 -5.48 -7.27 0.90
C TYR A 78 -6.06 -7.36 2.33
N ALA A 79 -6.76 -8.45 2.66
CA ALA A 79 -7.29 -8.64 4.01
C ALA A 79 -6.17 -8.75 5.06
N TRP A 80 -5.07 -9.40 4.72
CA TRP A 80 -3.87 -9.49 5.56
C TRP A 80 -3.19 -8.14 5.77
N GLU A 81 -2.93 -7.40 4.70
CA GLU A 81 -2.33 -6.05 4.76
C GLU A 81 -3.20 -5.08 5.56
N ARG A 82 -4.52 -5.16 5.38
CA ARG A 82 -5.48 -4.37 6.15
C ARG A 82 -5.48 -4.72 7.64
N ALA A 83 -5.19 -5.96 8.02
CA ALA A 83 -5.20 -6.40 9.42
C ALA A 83 -3.89 -6.06 10.14
N ILE A 84 -2.75 -6.24 9.47
CA ILE A 84 -1.42 -6.24 10.12
C ILE A 84 -0.44 -5.29 9.41
N GLY A 85 -0.48 -5.22 8.08
CA GLY A 85 0.47 -4.48 7.26
C GLY A 85 0.54 -2.98 7.56
N TRP A 86 -0.61 -2.36 7.84
CA TRP A 86 -0.70 -0.95 8.21
C TRP A 86 0.19 -0.57 9.40
N ARG A 87 0.42 -1.49 10.36
CA ARG A 87 1.23 -1.19 11.55
C ARG A 87 2.64 -0.78 11.18
N ARG A 88 3.22 -1.39 10.14
CA ARG A 88 4.56 -1.04 9.66
C ARG A 88 4.57 0.33 8.98
N MET A 89 3.52 0.65 8.24
CA MET A 89 3.40 1.90 7.49
C MET A 89 3.12 3.13 8.36
N VAL A 90 2.56 2.93 9.56
CA VAL A 90 2.25 4.04 10.48
C VAL A 90 3.21 4.15 11.67
N THR A 91 4.17 3.23 11.80
CA THR A 91 5.16 3.32 12.88
C THR A 91 6.24 4.31 12.50
N LEU A 92 6.27 5.45 13.19
CA LEU A 92 7.40 6.35 13.21
C LEU A 92 8.30 5.91 14.37
N THR A 93 9.40 5.24 14.04
CA THR A 93 10.49 4.91 14.96
C THR A 93 11.72 5.74 14.62
#